data_AF-A0A072R6A0-F1
#
_entry.id   AF-A0A072R6A0-F1
#
_cell.length_a   1.000
_cell.length_b   1.000
_cell.length_c   1.000
_cell.angle_alpha   90.00
_cell.angle_beta   90.00
_cell.angle_gamma   90.00
#
_symmetry.space_group_name_H-M   'P 1'
#
loop_
_entity.id
_entity.type
_entity.pdbx_description
1 polymer ?
#
loop_
_entity_poly.entity_id
_entity_poly.type
_entity_poly.pdbx_seq_one_letter_code
_entity_poly.pdbx_strand_id
1 'polypeptide(L)'
;MFKITLHVFFILLFPFATYAQETIKNEPDGHFILTPINNPKIVANYPLTENFLEKMEKTKQKIVSLPPELQTSHTENDHSIEGLITFISSRPYLKEILDDNGLTPKDYVVGFMALQKTLIAVTALEDKDAFFDETTTVSQDNLKFGQKHINRIRAFLDY
;
A
#
# COMPACT_ATOMS: atom_id res chain seq x y z
N MET A 1 -59.41 -24.21 0.98
CA MET A 1 -59.09 -23.72 -0.38
C MET A 1 -58.93 -22.20 -0.32
N PHE A 2 -57.71 -21.70 -0.21
CA PHE A 2 -57.45 -20.25 -0.19
C PHE A 2 -56.88 -19.83 -1.55
N LYS A 3 -57.68 -19.06 -2.30
CA LYS A 3 -57.25 -18.34 -3.50
C LYS A 3 -56.75 -16.97 -3.06
N ILE A 4 -55.49 -16.65 -3.31
CA ILE A 4 -54.96 -15.29 -3.15
C ILE A 4 -55.01 -14.63 -4.53
N THR A 5 -55.96 -13.71 -4.68
CA THR A 5 -56.13 -12.86 -5.85
C THR A 5 -55.13 -11.71 -5.78
N LEU A 6 -54.29 -11.66 -6.81
CA LEU A 6 -53.33 -10.62 -7.16
C LEU A 6 -54.03 -9.28 -7.45
N HIS A 7 -53.29 -8.18 -7.21
CA HIS A 7 -53.45 -6.78 -7.67
C HIS A 7 -53.86 -5.77 -6.61
N VAL A 8 -52.87 -5.05 -6.07
CA VAL A 8 -52.99 -3.59 -5.95
C VAL A 8 -51.73 -2.96 -6.51
N PHE A 9 -51.90 -2.42 -7.71
CA PHE A 9 -50.99 -1.52 -8.39
C PHE A 9 -51.33 -0.11 -7.89
N PHE A 10 -50.40 0.56 -7.20
CA PHE A 10 -50.45 2.01 -7.03
C PHE A 10 -49.17 2.59 -7.65
N ILE A 11 -49.37 3.19 -8.82
CA ILE A 11 -48.37 3.95 -9.56
C ILE A 11 -48.42 5.40 -9.07
N LEU A 12 -47.28 6.09 -9.24
CA LEU A 12 -47.07 7.56 -9.29
C LEU A 12 -46.89 8.19 -7.90
N LEU A 13 -45.73 8.79 -7.60
CA LEU A 13 -45.27 10.04 -8.21
C LEU A 13 -43.73 10.19 -8.23
N PHE A 14 -43.24 10.68 -9.37
CA PHE A 14 -41.88 11.07 -9.78
C PHE A 14 -41.27 12.20 -8.90
N PRO A 15 -39.93 12.38 -8.81
CA PRO A 15 -39.10 12.77 -9.96
C PRO A 15 -37.85 11.91 -10.16
N PHE A 16 -37.63 11.53 -11.42
CA PHE A 16 -36.33 11.15 -11.92
C PHE A 16 -35.47 12.41 -11.86
N ALA A 17 -34.68 12.54 -10.79
CA ALA A 17 -33.52 13.38 -10.86
C ALA A 17 -32.62 12.74 -11.90
N THR A 18 -32.56 13.39 -13.06
CA THR A 18 -31.51 13.24 -14.08
C THR A 18 -30.18 13.42 -13.39
N TYR A 19 -29.58 12.34 -12.89
CA TYR A 19 -28.16 12.35 -12.62
C TYR A 19 -27.49 12.24 -13.98
N ALA A 20 -27.06 13.40 -14.46
CA ALA A 20 -26.13 13.52 -15.56
C ALA A 20 -25.01 12.50 -15.33
N GLN A 21 -24.89 11.54 -16.26
CA GLN A 21 -23.67 10.80 -16.44
C GLN A 21 -22.66 11.81 -16.97
N GLU A 22 -22.03 12.53 -16.05
CA GLU A 22 -20.89 13.38 -16.35
C GLU A 22 -19.83 12.45 -16.93
N THR A 23 -19.58 12.64 -18.21
CA THR A 23 -18.54 11.99 -18.97
C THR A 23 -17.23 12.13 -18.20
N ILE A 24 -16.72 11.02 -17.64
CA ILE A 24 -15.41 10.99 -17.01
C ILE A 24 -14.40 11.35 -18.10
N LYS A 25 -13.90 12.57 -17.96
CA LYS A 25 -12.83 13.14 -18.76
C LYS A 25 -11.56 12.34 -18.44
N ASN A 26 -10.97 11.74 -19.48
CA ASN A 26 -9.72 11.00 -19.40
C ASN A 26 -8.57 11.87 -18.87
N GLU A 27 -7.82 11.38 -17.87
CA GLU A 27 -6.41 11.71 -17.55
C GLU A 27 -5.92 10.96 -16.28
N PRO A 28 -4.64 10.58 -16.14
CA PRO A 28 -3.82 9.73 -17.01
C PRO A 28 -3.57 8.33 -16.38
N ASP A 29 -3.70 7.29 -17.21
CA ASP A 29 -2.94 6.04 -17.34
C ASP A 29 -2.34 5.31 -16.10
N GLY A 30 -2.91 5.45 -14.91
CA GLY A 30 -2.55 4.66 -13.72
C GLY A 30 -3.55 3.53 -13.47
N HIS A 31 -3.46 2.43 -14.21
CA HIS A 31 -4.32 1.26 -13.96
C HIS A 31 -3.92 0.59 -12.63
N PHE A 32 -4.71 0.81 -11.58
CA PHE A 32 -4.61 0.04 -10.34
C PHE A 32 -5.27 -1.32 -10.53
N ILE A 33 -4.59 -2.37 -10.06
CA ILE A 33 -5.18 -3.70 -10.02
C ILE A 33 -5.82 -3.79 -8.63
N LEU A 34 -7.15 -3.68 -8.56
CA LEU A 34 -7.99 -3.65 -7.34
C LEU A 34 -8.07 -2.27 -6.65
N THR A 35 -9.24 -1.65 -6.66
CA THR A 35 -9.50 -0.29 -6.12
C THR A 35 -10.05 -0.30 -4.70
N PRO A 36 -9.51 0.51 -3.75
CA PRO A 36 -10.09 0.63 -2.42
C PRO A 36 -10.12 2.07 -1.87
N ILE A 37 -10.78 2.22 -0.72
CA ILE A 37 -11.12 3.49 -0.08
C ILE A 37 -10.13 3.88 1.05
N ASN A 38 -9.21 3.01 1.48
CA ASN A 38 -8.45 3.21 2.72
C ASN A 38 -6.91 3.07 2.67
N ASN A 39 -6.28 2.81 1.51
CA ASN A 39 -4.81 2.81 1.39
C ASN A 39 -4.31 4.22 0.95
N PRO A 40 -3.42 4.89 1.70
CA PRO A 40 -2.93 6.20 1.28
C PRO A 40 -2.25 6.09 -0.09
N LYS A 41 -2.72 6.90 -1.06
CA LYS A 41 -2.28 6.87 -2.47
C LYS A 41 -0.76 6.91 -2.63
N ILE A 42 -0.05 7.52 -1.66
CA ILE A 42 1.40 7.62 -1.64
C ILE A 42 2.09 6.25 -1.55
N VAL A 43 1.51 5.28 -0.84
CA VAL A 43 2.06 3.93 -0.69
C VAL A 43 1.73 3.09 -1.93
N ALA A 44 0.49 3.12 -2.39
CA ALA A 44 0.04 2.34 -3.54
C ALA A 44 0.79 2.67 -4.84
N ASN A 45 1.23 3.93 -4.99
CA ASN A 45 1.93 4.45 -6.16
C ASN A 45 3.43 4.64 -5.98
N TYR A 46 4.01 4.30 -4.82
CA TYR A 46 5.43 4.51 -4.61
C TYR A 46 6.23 3.64 -5.60
N PRO A 47 7.12 4.20 -6.42
CA PRO A 47 7.75 3.46 -7.51
C PRO A 47 8.73 2.41 -6.95
N LEU A 48 8.42 1.14 -7.16
CA LEU A 48 9.33 0.04 -6.83
C LEU A 48 10.20 -0.29 -8.04
N THR A 49 11.51 -0.16 -7.85
CA THR A 49 12.53 -0.44 -8.87
C THR A 49 13.61 -1.35 -8.31
N GLU A 50 14.38 -1.98 -9.17
CA GLU A 50 15.49 -2.84 -8.76
C GLU A 50 16.51 -2.08 -7.90
N ASN A 51 16.88 -0.88 -8.34
CA ASN A 51 17.77 0.01 -7.60
C ASN A 51 17.19 0.40 -6.22
N PHE A 52 15.87 0.60 -6.13
CA PHE A 52 15.23 0.88 -4.84
C PHE A 52 15.30 -0.33 -3.90
N LEU A 53 14.97 -1.53 -4.38
CA LEU A 53 15.03 -2.75 -3.58
C LEU A 53 16.45 -3.03 -3.07
N GLU A 54 17.48 -2.85 -3.91
CA GLU A 54 18.88 -2.99 -3.50
C GLU A 54 19.26 -2.00 -2.38
N LYS A 55 18.80 -0.75 -2.47
CA LYS A 55 19.05 0.26 -1.41
C LYS A 55 18.39 -0.16 -0.10
N MET A 56 17.15 -0.67 -0.15
CA MET A 56 16.44 -1.15 1.04
C MET A 56 17.16 -2.35 1.67
N GLU A 57 17.60 -3.32 0.87
CA GLU A 57 18.36 -4.50 1.33
C GLU A 57 19.68 -4.09 2.01
N LYS A 58 20.48 -3.21 1.38
CA LYS A 58 21.73 -2.68 1.95
C LYS A 58 21.49 -1.91 3.25
N THR A 59 20.43 -1.11 3.28
CA THR A 59 20.01 -0.35 4.46
C THR A 59 19.65 -1.29 5.61
N LYS A 60 18.85 -2.34 5.36
CA LYS A 60 18.48 -3.34 6.38
C LYS A 60 19.72 -4.02 6.95
N GLN A 61 20.68 -4.42 6.11
CA GLN A 61 21.92 -5.05 6.57
C GLN A 61 22.70 -4.14 7.53
N LYS A 62 22.83 -2.84 7.19
CA LYS A 62 23.47 -1.85 8.07
C LYS A 62 22.70 -1.71 9.39
N ILE A 63 21.38 -1.60 9.35
CA ILE A 63 20.53 -1.45 10.56
C ILE A 63 20.64 -2.67 11.48
N VAL A 64 20.56 -3.88 10.93
CA VAL A 64 20.63 -5.13 11.73
C VAL A 64 22.01 -5.32 12.37
N SER A 65 23.07 -4.76 11.76
CA SER A 65 24.42 -4.80 12.32
C SER A 65 24.67 -3.79 13.46
N LEU A 66 23.68 -2.95 13.79
CA LEU A 66 23.83 -1.92 14.82
C LEU A 66 23.84 -2.51 16.24
N PRO A 67 24.69 -1.96 17.15
CA PRO A 67 24.64 -2.27 18.57
C PRO A 67 23.24 -2.08 19.18
N PRO A 68 22.78 -2.98 20.08
CA PRO A 68 21.45 -2.89 20.70
C PRO A 68 21.17 -1.57 21.41
N GLU A 69 22.20 -0.91 21.95
CA GLU A 69 22.08 0.38 22.65
C GLU A 69 21.55 1.49 21.74
N LEU A 70 21.86 1.42 20.45
CA LEU A 70 21.38 2.36 19.44
C LEU A 70 19.94 2.08 19.03
N GLN A 71 19.40 0.90 19.31
CA GLN A 71 18.06 0.52 18.87
C GLN A 71 16.96 1.02 19.82
N THR A 72 17.30 1.32 21.07
CA THR A 72 16.34 1.79 22.09
C THR A 72 15.99 3.28 21.91
N SER A 73 14.69 3.63 21.87
CA SER A 73 14.24 5.02 22.06
C SER A 73 12.88 5.07 22.74
N HIS A 74 12.57 6.22 23.35
CA HIS A 74 11.30 6.50 24.00
C HIS A 74 10.40 7.46 23.21
N THR A 75 10.68 7.68 21.92
CA THR A 75 9.79 8.48 21.08
C THR A 75 8.52 7.68 20.81
N GLU A 76 7.39 8.14 21.36
CA GLU A 76 6.07 7.61 21.03
C GLU A 76 5.82 7.80 19.52
N ASN A 77 5.39 6.74 18.88
CA ASN A 77 4.95 6.73 17.50
C ASN A 77 3.43 6.49 17.51
N ASP A 78 2.66 7.39 16.92
CA ASP A 78 1.20 7.24 16.79
C ASP A 78 0.79 6.24 15.69
N HIS A 79 1.77 5.56 15.10
CA HIS A 79 1.66 4.59 14.01
C HIS A 79 1.15 5.16 12.68
N SER A 80 1.03 6.48 12.56
CA SER A 80 0.80 7.15 11.28
C SER A 80 2.06 7.12 10.41
N ILE A 81 1.92 7.34 9.09
CA ILE A 81 3.07 7.45 8.18
C ILE A 81 3.96 8.61 8.62
N GLU A 82 3.37 9.75 8.95
CA GLU A 82 4.06 10.95 9.44
C GLU A 82 4.75 10.71 10.78
N GLY A 83 4.11 9.97 11.69
CA GLY A 83 4.69 9.54 12.97
C GLY A 83 5.90 8.64 12.77
N LEU A 84 5.81 7.65 11.88
CA LEU A 84 6.93 6.79 11.50
C LEU A 84 8.09 7.57 10.85
N ILE A 85 7.78 8.49 9.94
CA ILE A 85 8.79 9.36 9.31
C ILE A 85 9.49 10.21 10.38
N THR A 86 8.73 10.80 11.29
CA THR A 86 9.26 11.63 12.38
C THR A 86 10.13 10.81 13.33
N PHE A 87 9.68 9.61 13.68
CA PHE A 87 10.42 8.67 14.53
C PHE A 87 11.75 8.24 13.93
N ILE A 88 11.81 7.99 12.61
CA ILE A 88 13.10 7.69 11.95
C ILE A 88 13.96 8.95 11.86
N SER A 89 13.35 10.09 11.53
CA SER A 89 14.07 11.37 11.39
C SER A 89 14.69 11.86 12.70
N SER A 90 14.10 11.52 13.85
CA SER A 90 14.61 11.89 15.17
C SER A 90 15.81 11.06 15.63
N ARG A 91 16.19 10.03 14.86
CA ARG A 91 17.30 9.12 15.18
C ARG A 91 18.49 9.39 14.26
N PRO A 92 19.54 10.10 14.73
CA PRO A 92 20.66 10.53 13.88
C PRO A 92 21.34 9.38 13.15
N TYR A 93 21.55 8.26 13.81
CA TYR A 93 22.24 7.09 13.24
C TYR A 93 21.40 6.39 12.16
N LEU A 94 20.07 6.33 12.29
CA LEU A 94 19.20 5.82 11.22
C LEU A 94 19.22 6.78 10.03
N LYS A 95 19.09 8.08 10.31
CA LYS A 95 19.16 9.10 9.27
C LYS A 95 20.47 9.04 8.49
N GLU A 96 21.61 8.86 9.18
CA GLU A 96 22.92 8.71 8.55
C GLU A 96 22.99 7.47 7.65
N ILE A 97 22.51 6.31 8.11
CA ILE A 97 22.46 5.08 7.29
C ILE A 97 21.58 5.26 6.05
N LEU A 98 20.46 5.97 6.18
CA LEU A 98 19.56 6.25 5.06
C LEU A 98 20.21 7.21 4.06
N ASP A 99 20.80 8.31 4.55
CA ASP A 99 21.50 9.30 3.73
C ASP A 99 22.65 8.64 2.94
N ASP A 100 23.43 7.75 3.58
CA ASP A 100 24.48 6.92 2.96
C ASP A 100 24.01 6.06 1.79
N ASN A 101 22.74 5.62 1.83
CA ASN A 101 22.14 4.81 0.77
C ASN A 101 21.29 5.66 -0.20
N GLY A 102 21.32 6.99 -0.06
CA GLY A 102 20.52 7.91 -0.86
C GLY A 102 19.03 7.65 -0.70
N LEU A 103 18.58 7.44 0.54
CA LEU A 103 17.19 7.33 0.95
C LEU A 103 16.87 8.44 1.95
N THR A 104 15.70 9.05 1.83
CA THR A 104 15.15 9.86 2.92
C THR A 104 14.38 8.98 3.91
N PRO A 105 14.13 9.43 5.15
CA PRO A 105 13.21 8.75 6.06
C PRO A 105 11.84 8.46 5.44
N LYS A 106 11.33 9.39 4.61
CA LYS A 106 10.08 9.21 3.87
C LYS A 106 10.18 8.09 2.84
N ASP A 107 11.26 8.03 2.06
CA ASP A 107 11.49 6.96 1.08
C ASP A 107 11.52 5.60 1.76
N TYR A 108 12.22 5.51 2.89
CA TYR A 108 12.32 4.28 3.65
C TYR A 108 10.96 3.81 4.18
N VAL A 109 10.19 4.69 4.84
CA VAL A 109 8.87 4.33 5.41
C VAL A 109 7.89 3.96 4.30
N VAL A 110 7.68 4.85 3.33
CA VAL A 110 6.67 4.65 2.29
C VAL A 110 7.05 3.47 1.40
N GLY A 111 8.32 3.34 1.04
CA GLY A 111 8.79 2.23 0.21
C GLY A 111 8.78 0.88 0.93
N PHE A 112 9.07 0.84 2.24
CA PHE A 112 8.88 -0.37 3.05
C PHE A 112 7.41 -0.81 3.04
N MET A 113 6.48 0.12 3.28
CA MET A 113 5.04 -0.18 3.22
C MET A 113 4.61 -0.62 1.80
N ALA A 114 5.15 0.00 0.76
CA ALA A 114 4.86 -0.38 -0.63
C ALA A 114 5.34 -1.80 -0.96
N LEU A 115 6.52 -2.20 -0.48
CA LEU A 115 7.04 -3.57 -0.59
C LEU A 115 6.13 -4.58 0.14
N GLN A 116 5.68 -4.26 1.36
CA GLN A 116 4.74 -5.09 2.11
C GLN A 116 3.41 -5.26 1.37
N LYS A 117 2.80 -4.16 0.92
CA LYS A 117 1.54 -4.20 0.17
C LYS A 117 1.67 -4.98 -1.14
N THR A 118 2.81 -4.82 -1.82
CA THR A 118 3.12 -5.55 -3.05
C THR A 118 3.24 -7.05 -2.79
N LEU A 119 3.92 -7.48 -1.71
CA LEU A 119 4.01 -8.89 -1.34
C LEU A 119 2.62 -9.48 -1.05
N ILE A 120 1.78 -8.75 -0.31
CA ILE A 120 0.40 -9.17 0.00
C ILE A 120 -0.41 -9.31 -1.30
N ALA A 121 -0.37 -8.30 -2.18
CA ALA A 121 -1.11 -8.30 -3.44
C ALA A 121 -0.71 -9.48 -4.35
N VAL A 122 0.60 -9.76 -4.48
CA VAL A 122 1.08 -10.89 -5.29
C VAL A 122 0.67 -12.21 -4.67
N THR A 123 0.81 -12.37 -3.36
CA THR A 123 0.44 -13.61 -2.65
C THR A 123 -1.07 -13.89 -2.78
N ALA A 124 -1.91 -12.85 -2.71
CA ALA A 124 -3.35 -12.97 -2.89
C ALA A 124 -3.78 -13.37 -4.31
N LEU A 125 -2.95 -13.14 -5.34
CA LEU A 125 -3.23 -13.64 -6.69
C LEU A 125 -2.92 -15.13 -6.86
N GLU A 126 -1.99 -15.64 -6.06
CA GLU A 126 -1.59 -17.05 -6.08
C GLU A 126 -2.55 -17.93 -5.26
N ASP A 127 -3.21 -17.34 -4.27
CA ASP A 127 -4.20 -18.00 -3.43
C ASP A 127 -5.63 -17.78 -3.97
N LYS A 128 -6.26 -18.87 -4.46
CA LYS A 128 -7.63 -18.83 -5.01
C LYS A 128 -8.70 -18.56 -3.94
N ASP A 129 -8.37 -18.76 -2.66
CA ASP A 129 -9.27 -18.57 -1.53
C ASP A 129 -9.01 -17.23 -0.80
N ALA A 130 -8.03 -16.43 -1.26
CA ALA A 130 -7.72 -15.14 -0.65
C ALA A 130 -8.87 -14.15 -0.86
N PHE A 131 -9.44 -13.67 0.24
CA PHE A 131 -10.38 -12.56 0.24
C PHE A 131 -9.65 -11.25 -0.12
N PHE A 132 -10.04 -10.63 -1.23
CA PHE A 132 -9.59 -9.30 -1.62
C PHE A 132 -10.22 -8.25 -0.70
N ASP A 133 -9.45 -7.81 0.30
CA ASP A 133 -9.81 -6.67 1.16
C ASP A 133 -9.25 -5.35 0.58
N GLU A 134 -9.92 -4.24 0.94
CA GLU A 134 -9.65 -2.84 0.61
C GLU A 134 -8.22 -2.37 0.98
N THR A 135 -7.41 -3.22 1.60
CA THR A 135 -6.07 -2.87 2.07
C THR A 135 -4.95 -3.35 1.14
N THR A 136 -5.24 -4.00 0.02
CA THR A 136 -4.26 -4.74 -0.82
C THR A 136 -3.83 -4.03 -2.11
N THR A 137 -4.14 -2.74 -2.25
CA THR A 137 -3.93 -2.05 -3.53
C THR A 137 -2.52 -1.57 -3.78
N VAL A 138 -2.06 -1.85 -5.00
CA VAL A 138 -0.79 -1.43 -5.56
C VAL A 138 -0.96 -1.05 -7.04
N SER A 139 -0.07 -0.22 -7.57
CA SER A 139 -0.02 0.04 -9.01
C SER A 139 0.27 -1.24 -9.80
N GLN A 140 -0.15 -1.30 -11.07
CA GLN A 140 0.16 -2.42 -11.95
C GLN A 140 1.67 -2.65 -12.10
N ASP A 141 2.47 -1.58 -12.12
CA ASP A 141 3.93 -1.69 -12.20
C ASP A 141 4.52 -2.31 -10.94
N ASN A 142 4.03 -1.92 -9.76
CA ASN A 142 4.43 -2.53 -8.50
C ASN A 142 4.00 -4.00 -8.43
N LEU A 143 2.83 -4.35 -8.98
CA LEU A 143 2.40 -5.75 -9.06
C LEU A 143 3.35 -6.58 -9.93
N LYS A 144 3.69 -6.10 -11.14
CA LYS A 144 4.66 -6.77 -12.03
C LYS A 144 6.04 -6.88 -11.38
N PHE A 145 6.49 -5.81 -10.72
CA PHE A 145 7.74 -5.80 -9.96
C PHE A 145 7.71 -6.87 -8.86
N GLY A 146 6.62 -6.91 -8.10
CA GLY A 146 6.38 -7.90 -7.05
C GLY A 146 6.45 -9.33 -7.56
N GLN A 147 5.74 -9.65 -8.64
CA GLN A 147 5.77 -10.98 -9.26
C GLN A 147 7.18 -11.40 -9.67
N LYS A 148 7.97 -10.46 -10.22
CA LYS A 148 9.34 -10.72 -10.65
C LYS A 148 10.32 -10.91 -9.47
N HIS A 149 10.11 -10.19 -8.37
CA HIS A 149 11.06 -10.10 -7.25
C HIS A 149 10.54 -10.69 -5.92
N ILE A 150 9.45 -11.46 -5.95
CA ILE A 150 8.71 -11.91 -4.76
C ILE A 150 9.60 -12.53 -3.68
N ASN A 151 10.54 -13.39 -4.06
CA ASN A 151 11.43 -14.07 -3.10
C ASN A 151 12.38 -13.10 -2.40
N ARG A 152 12.87 -12.07 -3.10
CA ARG A 152 13.71 -11.03 -2.50
C ARG A 152 12.92 -10.11 -1.60
N ILE A 153 11.71 -9.72 -2.03
CA ILE A 153 10.80 -8.91 -1.21
C ILE A 153 10.44 -9.68 0.07
N ARG A 154 10.14 -10.99 -0.04
CA ARG A 154 9.90 -11.86 1.11
C ARG A 154 11.12 -11.92 2.05
N ALA A 155 12.30 -12.25 1.53
CA ALA A 155 13.53 -12.28 2.35
C ALA A 155 13.88 -10.92 2.99
N PHE A 156 13.57 -9.80 2.31
CA PHE A 156 13.74 -8.46 2.85
C PHE A 156 12.76 -8.17 3.99
N LEU A 157 11.52 -8.67 3.92
CA LEU A 157 10.49 -8.44 4.93
C LEU A 157 10.52 -9.47 6.08
N ASP A 158 11.05 -10.66 5.84
CA ASP A 158 11.24 -11.71 6.84
C ASP A 158 12.30 -11.30 7.88
N TYR A 159 12.10 -11.70 9.13
CA TYR A 159 12.92 -11.33 10.28
C TYR A 159 14.00 -12.38 10.58
#